data_AF-A0A7V0KQQ0-F1
#
_entry.id   AF-A0A7V0KQQ0-F1
#
_cell.length_a   1.000
_cell.length_b   1.000
_cell.length_c   1.000
_cell.angle_alpha   90.00
_cell.angle_beta   90.00
_cell.angle_gamma   90.00
#
_symmetry.space_group_name_H-M   'P 1'
#
loop_
_entity.id
_entity.type
_entity.pdbx_description
1 polymer ?
#
loop_
_entity_poly.entity_id
_entity_poly.type
_entity_poly.pdbx_seq_one_letter_code
_entity_poly.pdbx_strand_id
1 'polypeptide(L)'
;AIARVLAARIPGLSPDQAMLAGLLHDIGVLPILTHAENSPQLRGDMITLDRLVVEYHPQIGAKILSSWKFPPSLVAVAAEHENLQRDPDGPPDLVDVVIVANLQSYLGGTPNHAQVDWSTVPAFRRLGFDTEVNTVEMTEHQDQLGEVQHLLDT
;
A
#
# COMPACT_ATOMS: atom_id res chain seq x y z
N ALA A 1 -7.97 -3.51 3.58
CA ALA A 1 -8.36 -4.61 4.50
C ALA A 1 -7.13 -5.31 5.11
N ILE A 2 -6.19 -5.81 4.30
CA ILE A 2 -4.99 -6.55 4.76
C ILE A 2 -4.17 -5.75 5.81
N ALA A 3 -3.81 -4.50 5.51
CA ALA A 3 -3.00 -3.66 6.42
C ALA A 3 -3.59 -3.53 7.84
N ARG A 4 -4.92 -3.47 7.96
CA ARG A 4 -5.62 -3.44 9.26
C ARG A 4 -5.40 -4.74 10.04
N VAL A 5 -5.57 -5.88 9.35
CA VAL A 5 -5.42 -7.21 9.95
C VAL A 5 -3.98 -7.44 10.40
N LEU A 6 -3.00 -7.03 9.60
CA LEU A 6 -1.59 -7.10 9.97
C LEU A 6 -1.29 -6.24 11.20
N ALA A 7 -1.69 -4.97 11.19
CA ALA A 7 -1.44 -4.06 12.30
C ALA A 7 -2.10 -4.49 13.62
N ALA A 8 -3.26 -5.17 13.56
CA ALA A 8 -3.93 -5.70 14.76
C ALA A 8 -3.08 -6.73 15.54
N ARG A 9 -2.06 -7.31 14.92
CA ARG A 9 -1.13 -8.28 15.55
C ARG A 9 0.14 -7.63 16.07
N ILE A 10 0.36 -6.33 15.81
CA ILE A 10 1.60 -5.63 16.12
C ILE A 10 1.37 -4.61 17.24
N PRO A 11 1.95 -4.80 18.44
CA PRO A 11 1.81 -3.86 19.54
C PRO A 11 2.29 -2.45 19.16
N GLY A 12 1.50 -1.43 19.51
CA GLY A 12 1.83 -0.03 19.28
C GLY A 12 1.39 0.53 17.92
N LEU A 13 0.88 -0.30 17.00
CA LEU A 13 0.29 0.16 15.75
C LEU A 13 -1.24 0.24 15.86
N SER A 14 -1.82 1.29 15.29
CA SER A 14 -3.27 1.47 15.21
C SER A 14 -3.82 0.74 13.97
N PRO A 15 -4.72 -0.25 14.12
CA PRO A 15 -5.32 -0.95 12.98
C PRO A 15 -6.08 -0.02 12.03
N ASP A 16 -6.77 0.98 12.58
CA ASP A 16 -7.55 1.93 11.78
C ASP A 16 -6.64 2.90 11.01
N GLN A 17 -5.52 3.33 11.60
CA GLN A 17 -4.52 4.09 10.85
C GLN A 17 -3.87 3.24 9.76
N ALA A 18 -3.60 1.95 10.00
CA ALA A 18 -3.07 1.04 8.99
C ALA A 18 -4.08 0.79 7.86
N MET A 19 -5.38 0.71 8.17
CA MET A 19 -6.43 0.65 7.16
C MET A 19 -6.39 1.87 6.24
N LEU A 20 -6.33 3.06 6.83
CA LEU A 20 -6.26 4.32 6.10
C LEU A 20 -4.95 4.42 5.29
N ALA A 21 -3.82 4.02 5.88
CA ALA A 21 -2.53 3.95 5.21
C ALA A 21 -2.60 3.08 3.95
N GLY A 22 -3.18 1.89 4.05
CA GLY A 22 -3.38 1.00 2.91
C GLY A 22 -4.33 1.56 1.84
N LEU A 23 -5.27 2.44 2.20
CA LEU A 23 -6.13 3.12 1.21
C LEU A 23 -5.41 4.28 0.50
N LEU A 24 -4.48 4.94 1.18
CA LEU A 24 -3.86 6.18 0.71
C LEU A 24 -2.46 6.00 0.08
N HIS A 25 -1.84 4.82 0.21
CA HIS A 25 -0.46 4.60 -0.22
C HIS A 25 -0.22 4.98 -1.69
N ASP A 26 -1.15 4.61 -2.57
CA ASP A 26 -1.12 4.87 -4.02
C ASP A 26 -1.85 6.15 -4.47
N ILE A 27 -2.19 7.06 -3.56
CA ILE A 27 -2.98 8.26 -3.92
C ILE A 27 -2.31 9.13 -5.00
N GLY A 28 -0.98 9.06 -5.10
CA GLY A 28 -0.19 9.78 -6.11
C GLY A 28 -0.38 9.26 -7.54
N VAL A 29 -0.97 8.09 -7.75
CA VAL A 29 -1.25 7.55 -9.09
C VAL A 29 -2.32 8.38 -9.79
N LEU A 30 -3.37 8.79 -9.08
CA LEU A 30 -4.52 9.52 -9.63
C LEU A 30 -4.14 10.78 -10.44
N PRO A 31 -3.38 11.75 -9.90
CA PRO A 31 -3.00 12.93 -10.66
C PRO A 31 -2.12 12.63 -11.87
N ILE A 32 -1.31 11.56 -11.84
CA ILE A 32 -0.50 11.13 -13.00
C ILE A 32 -1.43 10.67 -14.13
N LEU A 33 -2.42 9.83 -13.81
CA LEU A 33 -3.41 9.37 -14.78
C LEU A 33 -4.25 10.52 -15.33
N THR A 34 -4.73 11.43 -14.47
CA THR A 34 -5.48 12.62 -14.90
C THR A 34 -4.65 13.53 -15.83
N HIS A 35 -3.34 13.64 -15.61
CA HIS A 35 -2.46 14.39 -16.49
C HIS A 35 -2.25 13.68 -17.84
N ALA A 36 -2.13 12.35 -17.81
CA ALA A 36 -1.96 11.53 -19.00
C ALA A 36 -3.16 11.60 -19.95
N GLU A 37 -4.39 11.61 -19.43
CA GLU A 37 -5.63 11.78 -20.23
C GLU A 37 -5.60 13.05 -21.08
N ASN A 38 -5.04 14.13 -20.53
CA ASN A 38 -4.94 15.42 -21.21
C ASN A 38 -3.72 15.53 -22.14
N SER A 39 -2.83 14.54 -22.14
CA SER A 39 -1.57 14.54 -22.89
C SER A 39 -1.62 13.56 -24.07
N PRO A 40 -1.76 14.03 -25.33
CA PRO A 40 -1.84 13.16 -26.50
C PRO A 40 -0.64 12.21 -26.66
N GLN A 41 0.53 12.62 -26.17
CA GLN A 41 1.77 11.85 -26.21
C GLN A 41 1.72 10.64 -25.28
N LEU A 42 1.17 10.81 -24.06
CA LEU A 42 1.07 9.73 -23.06
C LEU A 42 -0.12 8.79 -23.34
N ARG A 43 -1.18 9.27 -23.99
CA ARG A 43 -2.34 8.42 -24.37
C ARG A 43 -1.97 7.26 -25.29
N GLY A 44 -0.95 7.42 -26.12
CA GLY A 44 -0.50 6.38 -27.06
C GLY A 44 0.66 5.51 -26.56
N ASP A 45 1.27 5.87 -25.43
CA ASP A 45 2.49 5.24 -24.91
C ASP A 45 2.29 4.80 -23.45
N MET A 46 1.56 3.70 -23.29
CA MET A 46 1.29 3.10 -21.99
C MET A 46 2.55 2.67 -21.26
N ILE A 47 3.61 2.26 -21.98
CA ILE A 47 4.88 1.85 -21.37
C ILE A 47 5.52 3.05 -20.65
N THR A 48 5.55 4.21 -21.31
CA THR A 48 6.06 5.43 -20.68
C THR A 48 5.18 5.87 -19.52
N LEU A 49 3.85 5.76 -19.64
CA LEU A 49 2.93 6.08 -18.55
C LEU A 49 3.17 5.21 -17.31
N ASP A 50 3.26 3.89 -17.48
CA ASP A 50 3.51 2.95 -16.38
C ASP A 50 4.83 3.27 -15.66
N ARG A 51 5.89 3.60 -16.41
CA ARG A 51 7.16 4.03 -15.84
C ARG A 51 7.03 5.30 -15.01
N LEU A 52 6.30 6.29 -15.50
CA LEU A 52 6.06 7.53 -14.76
C LEU A 52 5.24 7.28 -13.49
N VAL A 53 4.24 6.40 -13.56
CA VAL A 53 3.45 6.00 -12.39
C VAL A 53 4.37 5.41 -11.33
N VAL A 54 5.14 4.37 -11.67
CA VAL A 54 6.06 3.70 -10.74
C VAL A 54 7.08 4.68 -10.14
N GLU A 55 7.65 5.56 -10.95
CA GLU A 55 8.71 6.47 -10.51
C GLU A 55 8.20 7.63 -9.64
N TYR A 56 7.03 8.19 -9.96
CA TYR A 56 6.60 9.47 -9.38
C TYR A 56 5.43 9.38 -8.39
N HIS A 57 4.63 8.30 -8.41
CA HIS A 57 3.48 8.21 -7.50
C HIS A 57 3.87 8.35 -6.01
N PRO A 58 5.02 7.84 -5.50
CA PRO A 58 5.32 7.97 -4.07
C PRO A 58 5.57 9.43 -3.68
N GLN A 59 6.35 10.13 -4.51
CA GLN A 59 6.70 11.54 -4.27
C GLN A 59 5.47 12.45 -4.39
N ILE A 60 4.60 12.18 -5.37
CA ILE A 60 3.38 12.95 -5.57
C ILE A 60 2.38 12.67 -4.43
N GLY A 61 2.20 11.40 -4.06
CA GLY A 61 1.33 11.00 -2.96
C GLY A 61 1.74 11.65 -1.64
N ALA A 62 3.04 11.62 -1.32
CA ALA A 62 3.58 12.27 -0.14
C ALA A 62 3.29 13.78 -0.13
N LYS A 63 3.42 14.47 -1.27
CA LYS A 63 3.11 15.89 -1.40
C LYS A 63 1.61 16.17 -1.20
N ILE A 64 0.73 15.34 -1.76
CA ILE A 64 -0.72 15.45 -1.59
C ILE A 64 -1.07 15.35 -0.11
N LEU A 65 -0.65 14.26 0.54
CA LEU A 65 -0.97 14.02 1.95
C LEU A 65 -0.38 15.10 2.87
N SER A 66 0.83 15.58 2.59
CA SER A 66 1.44 16.71 3.30
C SER A 66 0.61 18.00 3.16
N SER A 67 0.14 18.30 1.95
CA SER A 67 -0.68 19.49 1.68
C SER A 67 -2.03 19.44 2.39
N TRP A 68 -2.59 18.24 2.55
CA TRP A 68 -3.82 17.97 3.29
C TRP A 68 -3.60 17.89 4.81
N LYS A 69 -2.35 18.09 5.27
CA LYS A 69 -1.96 18.05 6.69
C LYS A 69 -2.21 16.69 7.36
N PHE A 70 -2.07 15.60 6.62
CA PHE A 70 -2.07 14.27 7.20
C PHE A 70 -0.84 14.07 8.12
N PRO A 71 -0.94 13.20 9.14
CA PRO A 71 0.18 12.87 10.01
C PRO A 71 1.43 12.41 9.25
N PRO A 72 2.66 12.72 9.74
CA PRO A 72 3.90 12.32 9.10
C PRO A 72 4.02 10.81 8.83
N SER A 73 3.43 9.97 9.69
CA SER A 73 3.42 8.52 9.50
C SER A 73 2.67 8.08 8.24
N LEU A 74 1.57 8.75 7.89
CA LEU A 74 0.81 8.46 6.66
C LEU A 74 1.47 9.07 5.42
N VAL A 75 2.13 10.22 5.57
CA VAL A 75 2.96 10.80 4.51
C VAL A 75 4.13 9.86 4.18
N ALA A 76 4.78 9.30 5.20
CA ALA A 76 5.89 8.35 5.03
C ALA A 76 5.44 7.07 4.31
N VAL A 77 4.24 6.57 4.60
CA VAL A 77 3.66 5.42 3.87
C VAL A 77 3.59 5.72 2.37
N ALA A 78 2.97 6.83 1.97
CA ALA A 78 2.88 7.17 0.55
C ALA A 78 4.26 7.36 -0.08
N ALA A 79 5.25 7.89 0.66
CA ALA A 79 6.60 8.13 0.15
C ALA A 79 7.46 6.87 -0.01
N GLU A 80 7.30 5.88 0.87
CA GLU A 80 8.32 4.84 1.07
C GLU A 80 7.81 3.40 0.92
N HIS A 81 6.50 3.16 0.74
CA HIS A 81 5.96 1.79 0.66
C HIS A 81 6.50 0.96 -0.53
N GLU A 82 7.04 1.60 -1.57
CA GLU A 82 7.71 0.92 -2.69
C GLU A 82 9.19 0.61 -2.43
N ASN A 83 9.78 1.17 -1.37
CA ASN A 83 11.16 0.88 -0.99
C ASN A 83 11.24 -0.45 -0.22
N LEU A 84 11.24 -1.57 -0.96
CA LEU A 84 11.25 -2.91 -0.37
C LEU A 84 12.51 -3.23 0.46
N GLN A 85 13.57 -2.43 0.35
CA GLN A 85 14.83 -2.59 1.10
C GLN A 85 14.93 -1.63 2.29
N ARG A 86 13.83 -0.95 2.63
CA ARG A 86 13.75 -0.05 3.79
C ARG A 86 13.95 -0.83 5.09
N ASP A 87 14.94 -0.40 5.89
CA ASP A 87 15.23 -0.99 7.21
C ASP A 87 15.70 0.09 8.19
N PRO A 88 14.79 0.94 8.72
CA PRO A 88 15.16 2.01 9.63
C PRO A 88 15.44 1.46 11.03
N ASP A 89 16.20 2.19 11.85
CA ASP A 89 16.34 1.82 13.25
C ASP A 89 15.01 1.96 14.02
N GLY A 90 14.79 1.10 15.02
CA GLY A 90 13.63 1.19 15.93
C GLY A 90 12.50 0.19 15.65
N PRO A 91 11.34 0.36 16.33
CA PRO A 91 10.22 -0.58 16.21
C PRO A 91 9.56 -0.50 14.82
N PRO A 92 8.76 -1.51 14.44
CA PRO A 92 8.02 -1.50 13.19
C PRO A 92 7.03 -0.35 13.12
N ASP A 93 6.81 0.19 11.91
CA ASP A 93 5.90 1.31 11.68
C ASP A 93 4.83 1.00 10.62
N LEU A 94 4.01 2.00 10.29
CA LEU A 94 2.96 1.86 9.27
C LEU A 94 3.51 1.58 7.87
N VAL A 95 4.74 2.01 7.56
CA VAL A 95 5.36 1.76 6.26
C VAL A 95 5.66 0.27 6.13
N ASP A 96 6.23 -0.34 7.18
CA ASP A 96 6.47 -1.79 7.22
C ASP A 96 5.18 -2.58 6.97
N VAL A 97 4.09 -2.19 7.65
CA VAL A 97 2.77 -2.82 7.49
C VAL A 97 2.25 -2.72 6.06
N VAL A 98 2.37 -1.55 5.44
CA VAL A 98 1.85 -1.34 4.08
C VAL A 98 2.72 -2.02 3.03
N ILE A 99 4.04 -2.10 3.21
CA ILE A 99 4.93 -2.91 2.35
C ILE A 99 4.44 -4.37 2.32
N VAL A 100 4.24 -4.98 3.49
CA VAL A 100 3.77 -6.37 3.56
C VAL A 100 2.35 -6.52 3.03
N ALA A 101 1.45 -5.59 3.35
CA ALA A 101 0.07 -5.63 2.84
C ALA A 101 0.00 -5.51 1.32
N ASN A 102 0.81 -4.63 0.72
CA ASN A 102 0.86 -4.41 -0.72
C ASN A 102 1.36 -5.67 -1.44
N LEU A 103 2.49 -6.23 -0.98
CA LEU A 103 3.02 -7.49 -1.52
C LEU A 103 2.03 -8.65 -1.40
N GLN A 104 1.31 -8.75 -0.27
CA GLN A 104 0.27 -9.76 -0.10
C GLN A 104 -0.95 -9.55 -0.99
N SER A 105 -1.27 -8.31 -1.37
CA SER A 105 -2.41 -8.02 -2.26
C SER A 105 -2.20 -8.58 -3.68
N TYR A 106 -0.97 -8.85 -4.08
CA TYR A 106 -0.65 -9.46 -5.39
C TYR A 106 -0.70 -10.98 -5.39
N LEU A 107 -0.85 -11.63 -4.23
CA LEU A 107 -1.07 -13.08 -4.14
C LEU A 107 -2.43 -13.44 -4.77
N GLY A 108 -2.37 -14.01 -5.98
CA GLY A 108 -3.56 -14.38 -6.76
C GLY A 108 -3.87 -13.45 -7.96
N GLY A 109 -3.03 -12.42 -8.22
CA GLY A 109 -3.18 -11.47 -9.33
C GLY A 109 -2.32 -11.75 -10.58
N THR A 110 -2.37 -10.84 -11.57
CA THR A 110 -1.62 -10.90 -12.84
C THR A 110 -0.10 -10.72 -12.66
N PRO A 111 0.73 -11.25 -13.58
CA PRO A 111 2.10 -11.69 -13.27
C PRO A 111 3.18 -10.59 -13.28
N ASN A 112 2.84 -9.33 -13.02
CA ASN A 112 3.81 -8.22 -13.14
C ASN A 112 4.59 -7.90 -11.85
N HIS A 113 4.20 -8.46 -10.70
CA HIS A 113 5.05 -8.53 -9.50
C HIS A 113 5.66 -9.93 -9.41
N ALA A 114 6.55 -10.20 -10.37
CA ALA A 114 7.30 -11.43 -10.45
C ALA A 114 8.06 -11.69 -9.15
N GLN A 115 7.64 -12.71 -8.41
CA GLN A 115 8.41 -13.45 -7.39
C GLN A 115 9.37 -12.59 -6.56
N VAL A 116 8.86 -11.57 -5.87
CA VAL A 116 9.65 -10.95 -4.79
C VAL A 116 9.89 -12.03 -3.75
N ASP A 117 11.16 -12.37 -3.51
CA ASP A 117 11.53 -13.23 -2.40
C ASP A 117 11.30 -12.46 -1.10
N TRP A 118 10.20 -12.76 -0.41
CA TRP A 118 9.81 -12.07 0.82
C TRP A 118 10.85 -12.20 1.94
N SER A 119 11.71 -13.22 1.91
CA SER A 119 12.82 -13.36 2.87
C SER A 119 13.84 -12.23 2.75
N THR A 120 13.89 -11.56 1.59
CA THR A 120 14.79 -10.43 1.32
C THR A 120 14.18 -9.07 1.66
N VAL A 121 12.90 -9.02 2.08
CA VAL A 121 12.18 -7.78 2.39
C VAL A 121 12.19 -7.55 3.90
N PRO A 122 12.95 -6.56 4.42
CA PRO A 122 13.11 -6.37 5.86
C PRO A 122 11.79 -6.19 6.61
N ALA A 123 10.77 -5.60 5.98
CA ALA A 123 9.45 -5.40 6.59
C ALA A 123 8.82 -6.68 7.13
N PHE A 124 9.00 -7.85 6.49
CA PHE A 124 8.50 -9.13 7.01
C PHE A 124 9.17 -9.50 8.33
N ARG A 125 10.51 -9.46 8.37
CA ARG A 125 11.30 -9.69 9.58
C ARG A 125 10.94 -8.69 10.68
N ARG A 126 10.82 -7.42 10.33
CA ARG A 126 10.50 -6.33 11.28
C ARG A 126 9.15 -6.57 11.95
N LEU A 127 8.14 -6.96 11.19
CA LEU A 127 6.80 -7.28 11.72
C LEU A 127 6.72 -8.65 12.41
N GLY A 128 7.80 -9.45 12.38
CA GLY A 128 7.82 -10.79 12.97
C GLY A 128 6.99 -11.80 12.18
N PHE A 129 6.76 -11.57 10.89
CA PHE A 129 6.09 -12.53 10.02
C PHE A 129 7.10 -13.52 9.45
N ASP A 130 6.83 -14.81 9.65
CA ASP A 130 7.57 -15.87 9.00
C ASP A 130 7.18 -15.93 7.52
N THR A 131 8.18 -15.85 6.64
CA THR A 131 8.00 -15.70 5.19
C THR A 131 7.54 -17.00 4.52
N GLU A 132 7.61 -18.13 5.22
CA GLU A 132 7.17 -19.44 4.73
C GLU A 132 5.67 -19.70 4.94
N VAL A 133 5.04 -19.09 5.95
CA VAL A 133 3.64 -19.40 6.35
C VAL A 133 2.96 -18.16 6.93
N ASN A 134 2.77 -17.10 6.14
CA ASN A 134 1.84 -16.03 6.50
C ASN A 134 1.23 -15.43 5.24
N THR A 135 0.55 -16.23 4.42
CA THR A 135 -0.59 -15.71 3.67
C THR A 135 -1.65 -15.40 4.72
N VAL A 136 -2.00 -14.13 4.94
CA VAL A 136 -3.21 -13.83 5.70
C VAL A 136 -4.35 -14.51 4.94
N GLU A 137 -4.83 -15.65 5.43
CA GLU A 137 -6.03 -16.26 4.90
C GLU A 137 -7.14 -15.21 5.05
N MET A 138 -7.52 -14.62 3.92
CA MET A 138 -8.55 -13.59 3.85
C MET A 138 -9.94 -14.23 3.97
N THR A 139 -10.11 -15.15 4.92
CA THR A 139 -11.32 -15.97 5.11
C THR A 139 -12.24 -15.47 6.22
N GLU A 140 -11.91 -14.42 6.98
CA GLU A 140 -12.73 -14.04 8.15
C GLU A 140 -13.42 -12.65 8.13
N HIS A 141 -13.40 -11.90 7.03
CA HIS A 141 -14.10 -10.60 6.97
C HIS A 141 -14.87 -10.32 5.69
N GLN A 142 -15.58 -11.32 5.14
CA GLN A 142 -16.64 -11.04 4.15
C GLN A 142 -17.88 -10.39 4.77
N ASP A 143 -18.03 -10.44 6.09
CA ASP A 143 -19.26 -9.99 6.77
C ASP A 143 -19.36 -8.47 7.00
N GLN A 144 -18.25 -7.71 6.97
CA GLN A 144 -18.30 -6.25 7.23
C GLN A 144 -18.53 -5.39 5.98
N LEU A 145 -18.36 -5.94 4.77
CA LEU A 145 -18.59 -5.20 3.52
C LEU A 145 -20.06 -5.25 3.07
N GLY A 146 -20.84 -6.23 3.54
CA GLY A 146 -22.28 -6.31 3.24
C GLY A 146 -23.11 -5.21 3.92
N GLU A 147 -22.67 -4.73 5.07
CA GLU A 147 -23.41 -3.75 5.87
C GLU A 147 -23.32 -2.33 5.30
N VAL A 148 -22.15 -1.96 4.75
CA VAL A 148 -21.95 -0.65 4.10
C VAL A 148 -22.71 -0.58 2.77
N GLN A 149 -22.80 -1.70 2.03
CA GLN A 149 -23.54 -1.75 0.77
C GLN A 149 -25.05 -1.58 1.00
N HIS A 150 -25.61 -2.22 2.04
CA HIS A 150 -27.03 -2.07 2.38
C HIS A 150 -27.40 -0.65 2.86
N LEU A 151 -26.46 0.07 3.46
CA LEU A 151 -26.64 1.47 3.90
C LEU A 151 -26.59 2.49 2.76
N LEU A 152 -26.04 2.11 1.60
CA LEU A 152 -25.99 2.94 0.40
C LEU A 152 -27.14 2.64 -0.58
N ASP A 153 -27.76 1.47 -0.43
CA ASP A 153 -28.88 1.00 -1.25
C ASP A 153 -30.27 1.24 -0.59
N THR A 154 -30.33 1.94 0.56
CA THR A 154 -31.58 2.40 1.22
C THR A 154 -31.70 3.92 1.17
#